data_AF-A0A1M6FZM5-F1
#
_entry.id   AF-A0A1M6FZM5-F1
#
_cell.length_a   1.000
_cell.length_b   1.000
_cell.length_c   1.000
_cell.angle_alpha   90.00
_cell.angle_beta   90.00
_cell.angle_gamma   90.00
#
_symmetry.space_group_name_H-M   'P 1'
#
loop_
_entity.id
_entity.type
_entity.pdbx_description
1 polymer ?
#
loop_
_entity_poly.entity_id
_entity_poly.type
_entity_poly.pdbx_seq_one_letter_code
_entity_poly.pdbx_strand_id
1 'polypeptide(L)'
;MSEENKTYTQEQVDKLVQSETDKIRTEYTKQIKELQEKLPPEKDEKEVDLANRLKALEEREKMMDVQDELSKKGFDRELADFIKSGSDIEKLTEILKNNQNYIPDKHKGTETTITKEQFKAMGYSERAKIYNENPELYKKLSQ
;
A
#
# COMPACT_ATOMS: atom_id res chain seq x y z
N MET A 1 5.23 -67.91 46.52
CA MET A 1 6.46 -67.25 46.04
C MET A 1 6.83 -66.21 47.08
N SER A 2 8.01 -66.32 47.69
CA SER A 2 8.45 -65.41 48.74
C SER A 2 8.92 -64.11 48.11
N GLU A 3 8.29 -62.98 48.42
CA GLU A 3 8.80 -61.67 48.03
C GLU A 3 10.07 -61.37 48.84
N GLU A 4 11.22 -61.35 48.17
CA GLU A 4 12.45 -60.86 48.76
C GLU A 4 12.36 -59.34 48.92
N ASN A 5 12.09 -58.88 50.14
CA ASN A 5 12.18 -57.46 50.49
C ASN A 5 13.65 -57.03 50.52
N LYS A 6 14.11 -56.39 49.45
CA LYS A 6 15.44 -55.74 49.39
C LYS A 6 15.40 -54.44 50.17
N THR A 7 16.13 -54.39 51.28
CA THR A 7 16.33 -53.16 52.06
C THR A 7 17.60 -52.46 51.56
N TYR A 8 17.49 -51.17 51.23
CA TYR A 8 18.61 -50.34 50.76
C TYR A 8 19.06 -49.37 51.86
N THR A 9 20.34 -49.03 51.87
CA THR A 9 20.83 -47.91 52.69
C THR A 9 20.48 -46.58 52.01
N GLN A 10 20.40 -45.49 52.79
CA GLN A 10 20.08 -44.15 52.25
C GLN A 10 21.05 -43.75 51.12
N GLU A 11 22.34 -44.00 51.29
CA GLU A 11 23.36 -43.71 50.26
C GLU A 11 23.16 -44.51 48.96
N GLN A 12 22.66 -45.75 49.05
CA GLN A 12 22.36 -46.55 47.87
C GLN A 12 21.13 -46.02 47.12
N VAL A 13 20.12 -45.57 47.87
CA VAL A 13 18.93 -44.93 47.31
C VAL A 13 19.32 -43.62 46.62
N ASP A 14 20.13 -42.78 47.26
CA ASP A 14 20.56 -41.49 46.70
C ASP A 14 21.38 -41.68 45.40
N LYS A 15 22.27 -42.69 45.35
CA LYS A 15 23.02 -43.04 44.14
C LYS A 15 22.12 -43.52 43.00
N LEU A 16 21.10 -44.33 43.31
CA LEU A 16 20.14 -44.79 42.32
C LEU A 16 19.34 -43.61 41.76
N VAL A 17 18.82 -42.75 42.64
CA VAL A 17 18.09 -41.53 42.26
C VAL A 17 18.96 -40.61 41.40
N GLN A 18 20.21 -40.39 41.78
CA GLN A 18 21.15 -39.58 40.99
C GLN A 18 21.37 -40.19 39.60
N SER A 19 21.58 -41.50 39.51
CA SER A 19 21.82 -42.18 38.24
C SER A 19 20.63 -42.10 37.30
N GLU A 20 19.40 -42.23 37.82
CA GLU A 20 18.18 -42.07 37.03
C GLU A 20 17.96 -40.62 36.63
N THR A 21 18.24 -39.67 37.53
CA THR A 21 18.14 -38.24 37.23
C THR A 21 19.10 -37.83 36.12
N ASP A 22 20.34 -38.33 36.14
CA ASP A 22 21.33 -38.04 35.10
C ASP A 22 20.98 -38.69 33.75
N LYS A 23 20.41 -39.91 33.75
CA LYS A 23 19.87 -40.54 32.53
C LYS A 23 18.77 -39.69 31.92
N ILE A 24 17.79 -39.31 32.73
CA ILE A 24 16.66 -38.49 32.33
C ILE A 24 17.14 -37.13 31.80
N ARG A 25 18.07 -36.47 32.50
CA ARG A 25 18.66 -35.21 32.05
C ARG A 25 19.34 -35.36 30.69
N THR A 26 20.11 -36.42 30.50
CA THR A 26 20.85 -36.68 29.26
C THR A 26 19.89 -36.94 28.09
N GLU A 27 18.84 -37.72 28.33
CA GLU A 27 17.84 -38.08 27.33
C GLU A 27 17.01 -36.86 26.90
N TYR A 28 16.49 -36.08 27.85
CA TYR A 28 15.79 -34.84 27.53
C TYR A 28 16.70 -33.81 26.85
N THR A 29 17.97 -33.72 27.24
CA THR A 29 18.93 -32.82 26.56
C THR A 29 19.14 -33.23 25.11
N LYS A 30 19.23 -34.53 24.81
CA LYS A 30 19.30 -35.03 23.43
C LYS A 30 18.03 -34.70 22.65
N GLN A 31 16.87 -34.99 23.23
CA GLN A 31 15.58 -34.72 22.59
C GLN A 31 15.39 -33.22 22.28
N ILE A 32 15.78 -32.33 23.22
CA ILE A 32 15.71 -30.88 23.00
C ILE A 32 16.60 -30.46 21.83
N LYS A 33 17.84 -30.96 21.76
CA LYS A 33 18.76 -30.64 20.65
C LYS A 33 18.24 -31.16 19.30
N GLU A 34 17.74 -32.39 19.26
CA GLU A 34 17.16 -32.98 18.05
C GLU A 34 15.90 -32.23 17.60
N LEU A 35 15.09 -31.73 18.53
CA LEU A 35 13.92 -30.91 18.21
C LEU A 35 14.35 -29.53 17.72
N GLN A 36 15.32 -28.88 18.38
CA GLN A 36 15.87 -27.59 17.93
C GLN A 36 16.49 -27.66 16.53
N GLU A 37 17.13 -28.78 16.18
CA GLU A 37 17.70 -29.00 14.84
C GLU A 37 16.62 -29.25 13.77
N LYS A 38 15.47 -29.80 14.17
CA LYS A 38 14.30 -30.00 13.28
C LYS A 38 13.44 -28.75 13.12
N LEU A 39 13.54 -27.78 14.02
CA LEU A 39 12.89 -26.49 13.81
C LEU A 39 13.62 -25.78 12.65
N PRO A 40 12.87 -25.16 11.71
CA PRO A 40 13.50 -24.28 10.73
C PRO A 40 14.33 -23.25 11.48
N PRO A 41 15.55 -22.91 11.00
CA PRO A 41 16.37 -21.91 11.66
C PRO A 41 15.50 -20.68 11.85
N GLU A 42 15.32 -20.30 13.12
CA GLU A 42 14.70 -19.03 13.47
C GLU A 42 15.50 -18.01 12.68
N LYS A 43 14.89 -17.39 11.67
CA LYS A 43 15.58 -16.42 10.82
C LYS A 43 16.20 -15.44 11.79
N ASP A 44 17.52 -15.48 11.90
CA ASP A 44 18.28 -14.70 12.88
C ASP A 44 17.73 -13.29 12.76
N GLU A 45 17.28 -12.66 13.84
CA GLU A 45 16.53 -11.39 13.77
C GLU A 45 17.27 -10.35 12.90
N LYS A 46 18.61 -10.49 12.85
CA LYS A 46 19.55 -9.78 11.99
C LYS A 46 19.36 -10.04 10.49
N GLU A 47 19.09 -11.27 10.05
CA GLU A 47 18.79 -11.59 8.64
C GLU A 47 17.46 -10.99 8.20
N VAL A 48 16.46 -10.99 9.09
CA VAL A 48 15.15 -10.35 8.81
C VAL A 48 15.31 -8.83 8.74
N ASP A 49 16.02 -8.23 9.68
CA ASP A 49 16.33 -6.79 9.68
C ASP A 49 17.12 -6.40 8.43
N LEU A 50 18.16 -7.17 8.08
CA LEU A 50 18.95 -6.96 6.88
C LEU A 50 18.08 -7.05 5.62
N ALA A 51 17.23 -8.06 5.50
CA ALA A 51 16.34 -8.24 4.36
C ALA A 51 15.33 -7.07 4.23
N ASN A 52 14.78 -6.60 5.35
CA ASN A 52 13.87 -5.45 5.37
C ASN A 52 14.60 -4.17 4.97
N ARG A 53 15.82 -3.97 5.47
CA ARG A 53 16.66 -2.82 5.13
C ARG A 53 17.06 -2.82 3.65
N LEU A 54 17.39 -3.98 3.09
CA LEU A 54 17.69 -4.14 1.67
C LEU A 54 16.49 -3.79 0.80
N LYS A 55 15.29 -4.28 1.15
CA LYS A 55 14.06 -3.93 0.43
C LYS A 55 13.76 -2.44 0.48
N ALA A 56 13.87 -1.82 1.65
CA ALA A 56 13.64 -0.39 1.81
C ALA A 56 14.64 0.46 1.00
N LEU A 57 15.89 0.02 0.89
CA LEU A 57 16.89 0.67 0.05
C LEU A 57 16.58 0.50 -1.44
N GLU A 58 16.20 -0.70 -1.88
CA GLU A 58 15.83 -0.97 -3.27
C GLU A 58 14.60 -0.14 -3.71
N GLU A 59 13.59 -0.02 -2.86
CA GLU A 59 12.41 0.83 -3.11
C GLU A 59 12.79 2.31 -3.20
N ARG A 60 13.69 2.77 -2.32
CA ARG A 60 14.19 4.14 -2.35
C ARG A 60 14.98 4.44 -3.62
N GLU A 61 15.83 3.52 -4.07
CA GLU A 61 16.61 3.66 -5.30
C GLU A 61 15.69 3.79 -6.52
N LYS A 62 14.69 2.90 -6.64
CA LYS A 62 13.67 2.97 -7.71
C LYS A 62 12.90 4.30 -7.70
N MET A 63 12.57 4.82 -6.51
CA MET A 63 11.90 6.12 -6.40
C MET A 63 12.83 7.26 -6.84
N MET A 64 14.11 7.21 -6.49
CA MET A 64 15.09 8.21 -6.92
C MET A 64 15.27 8.21 -8.45
N ASP A 65 15.30 7.04 -9.07
CA ASP A 65 15.38 6.92 -10.53
C ASP A 65 14.18 7.60 -11.21
N VAL A 66 12.96 7.35 -10.72
CA VAL A 66 11.74 7.99 -11.22
C VAL A 66 11.80 9.51 -11.03
N GLN A 67 12.24 9.99 -9.87
CA GLN A 67 12.40 11.42 -9.62
C GLN A 67 13.41 12.06 -10.58
N ASP A 68 14.52 11.38 -10.84
CA ASP A 68 15.57 11.88 -11.72
C ASP A 68 15.08 11.88 -13.18
N GLU A 69 14.33 10.87 -13.63
CA GLU A 69 13.67 10.85 -14.94
C GLU A 69 12.67 11.99 -15.11
N LEU A 70 11.82 12.24 -14.11
CA LEU A 70 10.87 13.35 -14.12
C LEU A 70 11.59 14.70 -14.22
N SER A 71 12.63 14.89 -13.39
CA SER A 71 13.41 16.13 -13.37
C SER A 71 14.10 16.40 -14.71
N LYS A 72 14.70 15.37 -15.34
CA LYS A 72 15.29 15.45 -16.69
C LYS A 72 14.26 15.86 -17.74
N LYS A 73 12.99 15.50 -17.55
CA LYS A 73 11.89 15.83 -18.46
C LYS A 73 11.20 17.16 -18.15
N GLY A 74 11.66 17.87 -17.10
CA GLY A 74 11.18 19.20 -16.70
C GLY A 74 10.00 19.17 -15.73
N PHE A 75 9.77 18.03 -15.07
CA PHE A 75 8.70 17.84 -14.09
C PHE A 75 9.23 17.84 -12.66
N ASP A 76 8.36 18.20 -11.72
CA ASP A 76 8.69 18.19 -10.30
C ASP A 76 8.98 16.76 -9.80
N ARG A 77 10.00 16.63 -8.95
CA ARG A 77 10.39 15.36 -8.32
C ARG A 77 9.28 14.84 -7.41
N GLU A 78 8.53 15.74 -6.78
CA GLU A 78 7.42 15.38 -5.88
C GLU A 78 6.30 14.62 -6.60
N LEU A 79 6.22 14.70 -7.93
CA LEU A 79 5.26 13.91 -8.70
C LEU A 79 5.53 12.39 -8.62
N ALA A 80 6.75 11.98 -8.28
CA ALA A 80 7.08 10.57 -8.11
C ALA A 80 6.21 9.89 -7.02
N ASP A 81 5.81 10.62 -5.98
CA ASP A 81 5.00 10.09 -4.87
C ASP A 81 3.59 9.66 -5.32
N PHE A 82 3.13 10.16 -6.47
CA PHE A 82 1.82 9.86 -7.05
C PHE A 82 1.89 8.81 -8.17
N ILE A 83 3.08 8.35 -8.54
CA ILE A 83 3.28 7.41 -9.65
C ILE A 83 3.41 6.00 -9.12
N LYS A 84 2.64 5.09 -9.72
CA LYS A 84 2.72 3.66 -9.40
C LYS A 84 4.04 3.08 -9.92
N SER A 85 4.67 2.20 -9.14
CA SER A 85 5.85 1.45 -9.57
C SER A 85 5.59 0.70 -10.89
N GLY A 86 6.47 0.87 -11.88
CA GLY A 86 6.36 0.26 -13.20
C GLY A 86 5.53 1.03 -14.22
N SER A 87 5.09 2.24 -13.90
CA SER A 87 4.47 3.14 -14.88
C SER A 87 5.46 3.61 -15.93
N ASP A 88 4.98 3.79 -17.15
CA ASP A 88 5.75 4.36 -18.27
C ASP A 88 5.86 5.88 -18.08
N ILE A 89 6.98 6.30 -17.50
CA ILE A 89 7.28 7.71 -17.22
C ILE A 89 7.34 8.52 -18.52
N GLU A 90 7.78 7.92 -19.63
CA GLU A 90 7.89 8.62 -20.91
C GLU A 90 6.53 9.04 -21.44
N LYS A 91 5.60 8.08 -21.56
CA LYS A 91 4.24 8.38 -22.01
C LYS A 91 3.54 9.34 -21.06
N LEU A 92 3.76 9.19 -19.75
CA LEU A 92 3.19 10.10 -18.76
C LEU A 92 3.67 11.53 -18.99
N THR A 93 4.98 11.73 -19.15
CA THR A 93 5.53 13.06 -19.40
C THR A 93 5.09 13.66 -20.73
N GLU A 94 4.86 12.84 -21.76
CA GLU A 94 4.32 13.27 -23.05
C GLU A 94 2.88 13.77 -22.91
N ILE A 95 2.02 13.00 -22.23
CA ILE A 95 0.64 13.40 -21.94
C ILE A 95 0.61 14.69 -21.15
N LEU A 96 1.44 14.81 -20.10
CA LEU A 96 1.50 16.02 -19.28
C LEU A 96 1.91 17.24 -20.10
N LYS A 97 2.95 17.13 -20.94
CA LYS A 97 3.39 18.22 -21.84
C LYS A 97 2.30 18.64 -22.80
N ASN A 98 1.57 17.69 -23.38
CA ASN A 98 0.47 17.98 -24.30
C ASN A 98 -0.70 18.72 -23.62
N ASN A 99 -0.87 18.55 -22.30
CA ASN A 99 -1.91 19.22 -21.52
C ASN A 99 -1.46 20.51 -20.82
N GLN A 100 -0.17 20.85 -20.80
CA GLN A 100 0.31 22.10 -20.15
C GLN A 100 -0.27 23.37 -20.80
N ASN A 101 -0.57 23.32 -22.09
CA ASN A 101 -1.17 24.41 -22.84
C ASN A 101 -2.68 24.23 -23.02
N TYR A 102 -3.31 23.34 -22.25
CA TYR A 102 -4.77 23.23 -22.24
C TYR A 102 -5.35 24.49 -21.62
N ILE A 103 -5.65 25.46 -22.48
CA ILE A 103 -6.55 26.55 -22.16
C ILE A 103 -7.94 25.91 -22.18
N PRO A 104 -8.68 25.88 -21.06
CA PRO A 104 -10.06 25.46 -21.09
C PRO A 104 -10.76 26.31 -22.15
N ASP A 105 -11.24 25.68 -23.22
CA ASP A 105 -12.10 26.35 -24.18
C ASP A 105 -13.25 26.91 -23.35
N LYS A 106 -13.30 28.25 -23.26
CA LYS A 106 -14.18 29.00 -22.34
C LYS A 106 -15.49 28.26 -22.29
N HIS A 107 -15.95 27.87 -21.09
CA HIS A 107 -17.20 27.16 -20.88
C HIS A 107 -18.15 27.39 -22.05
N LYS A 108 -18.22 26.44 -23.00
CA LYS A 108 -19.37 26.34 -23.89
C LYS A 108 -20.53 25.84 -23.04
N GLY A 109 -20.84 26.59 -21.97
CA GLY A 109 -22.17 26.61 -21.42
C GLY A 109 -23.01 27.02 -22.60
N THR A 110 -23.68 26.03 -23.18
CA THR A 110 -24.83 26.15 -24.06
C THR A 110 -25.02 27.57 -24.57
N GLU A 111 -24.54 27.85 -25.79
CA GLU A 111 -24.68 29.11 -26.53
C GLU A 111 -26.16 29.48 -26.78
N THR A 112 -26.93 29.64 -25.70
CA THR A 112 -28.18 30.37 -25.66
C THR A 112 -27.91 31.61 -24.82
N THR A 113 -26.93 32.40 -25.24
CA THR A 113 -26.71 33.76 -24.73
C THR A 113 -27.81 34.67 -25.31
N ILE A 114 -29.05 34.38 -24.95
CA ILE A 114 -30.16 35.29 -25.13
C ILE A 114 -29.99 36.34 -24.05
N THR A 115 -29.73 37.58 -24.46
CA THR A 115 -29.68 38.72 -23.54
C THR A 115 -31.09 39.06 -23.05
N LYS A 116 -31.21 39.77 -21.91
CA LYS A 116 -32.53 40.21 -21.41
C LYS A 116 -33.28 41.08 -22.42
N GLU A 117 -32.56 41.85 -23.22
CA GLU A 117 -33.13 42.70 -24.28
C GLU A 117 -33.71 41.86 -25.41
N GLN A 118 -32.97 40.85 -25.87
CA GLN A 118 -33.44 39.88 -26.87
C GLN A 118 -34.65 39.09 -26.34
N PHE A 119 -34.63 38.66 -25.07
CA PHE A 119 -35.76 37.98 -24.45
C PHE A 119 -37.01 38.87 -24.39
N LYS A 120 -36.86 40.17 -24.09
CA LYS A 120 -37.96 41.15 -24.12
C LYS A 120 -38.47 41.43 -25.54
N ALA A 121 -37.63 41.33 -26.55
CA ALA A 121 -38.02 41.46 -27.96
C ALA A 121 -38.68 40.19 -28.52
N MET A 122 -38.44 39.02 -27.93
CA MET A 122 -39.03 37.75 -28.36
C MET A 122 -40.54 37.69 -28.16
N GLY A 123 -41.22 37.02 -29.09
CA GLY A 123 -42.65 36.75 -29.02
C GLY A 123 -43.00 35.68 -27.99
N TYR A 124 -44.30 35.56 -27.67
CA TYR A 124 -44.79 34.60 -26.68
C TYR A 124 -44.40 33.15 -26.99
N SER A 125 -44.48 32.74 -28.25
CA SER A 125 -44.14 31.38 -28.70
C SER A 125 -42.66 31.04 -28.52
N GLU A 126 -41.76 31.99 -28.74
CA GLU A 126 -40.31 31.82 -28.57
C GLU A 126 -39.94 31.74 -27.09
N ARG A 127 -40.57 32.59 -26.26
CA ARG A 127 -40.41 32.53 -24.81
C ARG A 127 -40.93 31.21 -24.22
N ALA A 128 -42.03 30.68 -24.74
CA ALA A 128 -42.57 29.38 -24.34
C ALA A 128 -41.62 28.22 -24.69
N LYS A 129 -40.92 28.30 -25.83
CA LYS A 129 -39.86 27.33 -26.17
C LYS A 129 -38.73 27.37 -25.17
N ILE A 130 -38.24 28.57 -24.82
CA ILE A 130 -37.18 28.73 -23.81
C ILE A 130 -37.64 28.21 -22.45
N TYR A 131 -38.90 28.45 -22.05
CA TYR A 131 -39.46 27.92 -20.81
C TYR A 131 -39.45 26.38 -20.76
N ASN A 132 -39.80 25.73 -21.88
CA ASN A 132 -39.86 24.27 -21.95
C ASN A 132 -38.49 23.61 -22.08
N GLU A 133 -37.58 24.22 -22.86
CA GLU A 133 -36.26 23.66 -23.17
C GLU A 133 -35.21 24.03 -22.12
N ASN A 134 -35.32 25.21 -21.50
CA ASN A 134 -34.40 25.69 -20.47
C ASN A 134 -35.09 26.61 -19.44
N PRO A 135 -35.84 26.02 -18.48
CA PRO A 135 -36.63 26.77 -17.51
C PRO A 135 -35.78 27.67 -16.60
N GLU A 136 -34.54 27.25 -16.28
CA GLU A 136 -33.59 28.05 -15.49
C GLU A 136 -33.15 29.32 -16.23
N LEU A 137 -32.87 29.22 -17.53
CA LEU A 137 -32.56 30.37 -18.36
C LEU A 137 -33.77 31.32 -18.47
N TYR A 138 -34.97 30.78 -18.69
CA TYR A 138 -36.20 31.57 -18.70
C TYR A 138 -36.37 32.37 -17.41
N LYS A 139 -36.23 31.71 -16.26
CA LYS A 139 -36.35 32.34 -14.93
C LYS A 139 -35.36 33.49 -14.77
N LYS A 140 -34.09 33.27 -15.16
CA LYS A 140 -33.03 34.29 -15.10
C LYS A 140 -33.28 35.49 -16.04
N LEU A 141 -33.91 35.27 -17.19
CA LEU A 141 -34.24 36.32 -18.16
C LEU A 141 -35.55 37.06 -17.85
N SER A 142 -36.46 36.41 -17.11
CA SER A 142 -37.73 36.97 -16.67
C SER A 142 -37.65 37.84 -15.41
N GLN A 143 -36.53 37.77 -14.68
CA GLN A 143 -36.22 38.61 -13.51
C GLN A 143 -35.69 39.98 -13.92
#